data_AF-A0AB39D1V0-F1
#
_entry.id   AF-A0AB39D1V0-F1
#
_cell.length_a   1.000
_cell.length_b   1.000
_cell.length_c   1.000
_cell.angle_alpha   90.00
_cell.angle_beta   90.00
_cell.angle_gamma   90.00
#
_symmetry.space_group_name_H-M   'P 1'
#
loop_
_entity.id
_entity.type
_entity.pdbx_description
1 polymer ?
#
loop_
_entity_poly.entity_id
_entity_poly.type
_entity_poly.pdbx_seq_one_letter_code
_entity_poly.pdbx_strand_id
1 'polypeptide(L)'
;MKMAKAGNNDINAAGDLLVILNTLADGYFPVLGEPDDDTPAHFDPDDRQHLRHLYDLLAGILDRAPGFQLRIIAGMAYVVMYSKNEIIDPDADTLELHPKHVQNAQDAERWRYIRRKLCLTGNGNGACAMQAINLPAAIPGWPEPGQVAEFCDAAIDAAIADDRAAAKERT
;
A
#
# COMPACT_ATOMS: atom_id res chain seq x y z
N MET A 1 -1.29 4.55 -16.62
CA MET A 1 -2.45 3.75 -17.07
C MET A 1 -3.62 3.99 -16.11
N LYS A 2 -4.88 3.80 -16.52
CA LYS A 2 -6.04 3.82 -15.62
C LYS A 2 -6.83 2.52 -15.76
N MET A 3 -7.26 1.94 -14.64
CA MET A 3 -8.07 0.73 -14.55
C MET A 3 -9.23 0.97 -13.58
N ALA A 4 -10.36 0.29 -13.80
CA ALA A 4 -11.48 0.33 -12.86
C ALA A 4 -11.08 -0.30 -11.52
N LYS A 5 -11.40 0.39 -10.41
CA LYS A 5 -11.14 -0.13 -9.05
C LYS A 5 -12.08 -1.30 -8.75
N ALA A 6 -11.55 -2.33 -8.10
CA ALA A 6 -12.36 -3.41 -7.54
C ALA A 6 -13.31 -2.90 -6.44
N GLY A 7 -14.57 -3.30 -6.49
CA GLY A 7 -15.54 -3.11 -5.41
C GLY A 7 -15.51 -4.25 -4.40
N ASN A 8 -16.28 -4.13 -3.32
CA ASN A 8 -16.36 -5.18 -2.30
C ASN A 8 -16.85 -6.53 -2.86
N ASN A 9 -17.79 -6.51 -3.81
CA ASN A 9 -18.27 -7.73 -4.46
C ASN A 9 -17.16 -8.44 -5.24
N ASP A 10 -16.25 -7.69 -5.87
CA ASP A 10 -15.11 -8.26 -6.59
C ASP A 10 -14.12 -8.93 -5.64
N ILE A 11 -13.89 -8.29 -4.49
CA ILE A 11 -12.98 -8.80 -3.45
C ILE A 11 -13.55 -10.10 -2.87
N ASN A 12 -14.84 -10.13 -2.54
CA ASN A 12 -15.49 -11.34 -2.03
C ASN A 12 -15.47 -12.47 -3.06
N ALA A 13 -15.80 -12.17 -4.33
CA ALA A 13 -15.73 -13.13 -5.42
C ALA A 13 -14.32 -13.70 -5.64
N ALA A 14 -13.29 -12.86 -5.50
CA ALA A 14 -11.90 -13.31 -5.54
C ALA A 14 -11.52 -14.19 -4.35
N GLY A 15 -12.03 -13.89 -3.16
CA GLY A 15 -11.89 -14.75 -1.98
C GLY A 15 -12.51 -16.12 -2.20
N ASP A 16 -13.76 -16.16 -2.68
CA ASP A 16 -14.46 -17.41 -3.01
C ASP A 16 -13.68 -18.23 -4.04
N LEU A 17 -13.18 -17.59 -5.11
CA LEU A 17 -12.37 -18.27 -6.11
C LEU A 17 -11.08 -18.83 -5.50
N LEU A 18 -10.41 -18.07 -4.65
CA LEU A 18 -9.18 -18.51 -3.99
C LEU A 18 -9.43 -19.75 -3.12
N VAL A 19 -10.54 -19.78 -2.37
CA VAL A 19 -10.94 -20.96 -1.59
C VAL A 19 -11.11 -22.16 -2.52
N ILE A 20 -11.90 -22.03 -3.59
CA ILE A 20 -12.13 -23.14 -4.54
C ILE A 20 -10.80 -23.66 -5.10
N LEU A 21 -9.92 -22.78 -5.54
CA LEU A 21 -8.64 -23.17 -6.16
C LEU A 21 -7.73 -23.89 -5.16
N ASN A 22 -7.64 -23.41 -3.92
CA ASN A 22 -6.85 -24.06 -2.88
C ASN A 22 -7.43 -25.43 -2.50
N THR A 23 -8.75 -25.52 -2.29
CA THR A 23 -9.42 -26.78 -1.95
C THR A 23 -9.21 -27.84 -3.04
N LEU A 24 -9.29 -27.44 -4.31
CA LEU A 24 -9.00 -28.33 -5.43
C LEU A 24 -7.53 -28.72 -5.52
N ALA A 25 -6.60 -27.80 -5.25
CA ALA A 25 -5.16 -28.10 -5.23
C ALA A 25 -4.80 -29.15 -4.18
N ASP A 26 -5.53 -29.15 -3.06
CA ASP A 26 -5.40 -30.14 -1.99
C ASP A 26 -6.17 -31.45 -2.27
N GLY A 27 -6.93 -31.52 -3.37
CA GLY A 27 -7.70 -32.69 -3.78
C GLY A 27 -9.04 -32.87 -3.04
N TYR A 28 -9.50 -31.85 -2.33
CA TYR A 28 -10.77 -31.86 -1.60
C TYR A 28 -11.91 -31.37 -2.47
N PHE A 29 -13.13 -31.77 -2.13
CA PHE A 29 -14.34 -31.31 -2.81
C PHE A 29 -14.61 -29.84 -2.43
N PRO A 30 -14.74 -28.92 -3.42
CA PRO A 30 -14.91 -27.50 -3.11
C PRO A 30 -16.33 -27.18 -2.64
N VAL A 31 -16.46 -26.49 -1.52
CA VAL A 31 -17.72 -25.87 -1.05
C VAL A 31 -17.46 -24.45 -0.60
N LEU A 32 -18.44 -23.57 -0.81
CA LEU A 32 -18.42 -22.19 -0.30
C LEU A 32 -19.38 -22.12 0.88
N GLY A 33 -18.87 -22.44 2.07
CA GLY A 33 -19.66 -22.55 3.30
C GLY A 33 -19.33 -23.83 4.08
N GLU A 34 -20.19 -24.16 5.03
CA GLU A 34 -20.07 -25.40 5.81
C GLU A 34 -20.54 -26.59 4.96
N PRO A 35 -19.74 -27.67 4.85
CA PRO A 35 -20.18 -28.91 4.22
C PRO A 35 -21.31 -29.55 5.06
N ASP A 36 -22.23 -30.24 4.39
CA ASP A 36 -23.22 -31.10 5.02
C ASP A 36 -22.73 -32.57 5.11
N ASP A 37 -23.50 -33.43 5.78
CA ASP A 37 -23.15 -34.84 5.99
C ASP A 37 -23.05 -35.64 4.67
N ASP A 38 -23.69 -35.16 3.59
CA ASP A 38 -23.70 -35.79 2.27
C ASP A 38 -22.61 -35.22 1.34
N THR A 39 -21.87 -34.19 1.78
CA THR A 39 -20.84 -33.55 0.98
C THR A 39 -19.64 -34.50 0.80
N PRO A 40 -19.23 -34.81 -0.44
CA PRO A 40 -18.05 -35.62 -0.69
C PRO A 40 -16.82 -35.02 -0.01
N ALA A 41 -15.96 -35.85 0.56
CA ALA A 41 -14.70 -35.34 1.12
C ALA A 41 -13.72 -34.90 0.02
N HIS A 42 -13.60 -35.70 -1.05
CA HIS A 42 -12.61 -35.51 -2.11
C HIS A 42 -13.25 -35.21 -3.45
N PHE A 43 -12.56 -34.38 -4.23
CA PHE A 43 -12.94 -34.10 -5.60
C PHE A 43 -12.52 -35.25 -6.51
N ASP A 44 -13.40 -35.62 -7.44
CA ASP A 44 -13.15 -36.64 -8.46
C ASP A 44 -13.31 -35.96 -9.83
N PRO A 45 -12.22 -35.79 -10.60
CA PRO A 45 -12.27 -35.12 -11.89
C PRO A 45 -12.97 -35.96 -12.97
N ASP A 46 -13.18 -37.27 -12.75
CA ASP A 46 -13.89 -38.14 -13.68
C ASP A 46 -15.39 -38.26 -13.35
N ASP A 47 -15.81 -37.80 -12.17
CA ASP A 47 -17.21 -37.74 -11.77
C ASP A 47 -17.92 -36.50 -12.37
N ARG A 48 -18.98 -36.76 -13.15
CA ARG A 48 -19.75 -35.70 -13.82
C ARG A 48 -20.49 -34.78 -12.85
N GLN A 49 -20.96 -35.28 -11.72
CA GLN A 49 -21.63 -34.47 -10.70
C GLN A 49 -20.63 -33.54 -10.03
N HIS A 50 -19.43 -34.01 -9.74
CA HIS A 50 -18.36 -33.18 -9.17
C HIS A 50 -17.95 -32.06 -10.15
N LEU A 51 -17.74 -32.40 -11.41
CA LEU A 51 -17.46 -31.40 -12.46
C LEU A 51 -18.60 -30.38 -12.62
N ARG A 52 -19.85 -30.83 -12.55
CA ARG A 52 -21.01 -29.94 -12.65
C ARG A 52 -21.07 -28.98 -11.47
N HIS A 53 -20.87 -29.48 -10.26
CA HIS A 53 -20.83 -28.67 -9.04
C HIS A 53 -19.75 -27.59 -9.10
N LEU A 54 -18.53 -27.96 -9.50
CA LEU A 54 -17.45 -27.00 -9.70
C LEU A 54 -17.83 -25.91 -10.72
N TYR A 55 -18.43 -26.30 -11.84
CA TYR A 55 -18.93 -25.34 -12.83
C TYR A 55 -19.97 -24.39 -12.21
N ASP A 56 -20.91 -24.90 -11.43
CA ASP A 56 -21.96 -24.08 -10.81
C ASP A 56 -21.40 -23.08 -9.79
N LEU A 57 -20.39 -23.47 -9.01
CA LEU A 57 -19.67 -22.55 -8.13
C LEU A 57 -18.99 -21.42 -8.92
N LEU A 58 -18.24 -21.78 -9.97
CA LEU A 58 -17.51 -20.80 -10.78
C LEU A 58 -18.46 -19.87 -11.54
N ALA A 59 -19.52 -20.41 -12.13
CA ALA A 59 -20.56 -19.63 -12.81
C ALA A 59 -21.25 -18.68 -11.84
N GLY A 60 -21.60 -19.16 -10.63
CA GLY A 60 -22.19 -18.33 -9.59
C GLY A 60 -21.29 -17.16 -9.17
N ILE A 61 -19.98 -17.37 -9.04
CA ILE A 61 -19.02 -16.30 -8.75
C ILE A 61 -19.02 -15.26 -9.88
N LEU A 62 -18.95 -15.71 -11.13
CA LEU A 62 -18.91 -14.82 -12.30
C LEU A 62 -20.20 -14.03 -12.48
N ASP A 63 -21.35 -14.62 -12.20
CA ASP A 63 -22.65 -13.95 -12.27
C ASP A 63 -22.80 -12.89 -11.17
N ARG A 64 -22.33 -13.19 -9.94
CA ARG A 64 -22.36 -12.23 -8.83
C ARG A 64 -21.42 -11.04 -9.03
N ALA A 65 -20.26 -11.25 -9.65
CA ALA A 65 -19.25 -10.21 -9.84
C ALA A 65 -18.61 -10.25 -11.24
N PRO A 66 -19.32 -9.81 -12.30
CA PRO A 66 -18.82 -9.88 -13.66
C PRO A 66 -17.50 -9.10 -13.85
N GLY A 67 -16.47 -9.80 -14.32
CA GLY A 67 -15.15 -9.21 -14.62
C GLY A 67 -14.28 -8.90 -13.41
N PHE A 68 -14.62 -9.42 -12.21
CA PHE A 68 -13.83 -9.20 -10.99
C PHE A 68 -12.36 -9.58 -11.18
N GLN A 69 -12.08 -10.67 -11.90
CA GLN A 69 -10.74 -11.18 -12.15
C GLN A 69 -9.87 -10.16 -12.91
N LEU A 70 -10.46 -9.34 -13.78
CA LEU A 70 -9.73 -8.29 -14.49
C LEU A 70 -9.40 -7.12 -13.56
N ARG A 71 -10.23 -6.84 -12.56
CA ARG A 71 -9.99 -5.78 -11.58
C ARG A 71 -9.00 -6.22 -10.50
N ILE A 72 -9.12 -7.48 -10.05
CA ILE A 72 -8.30 -8.04 -8.96
C ILE A 72 -6.97 -8.56 -9.51
N ILE A 73 -6.99 -9.59 -10.36
CA ILE A 73 -5.76 -10.28 -10.82
C ILE A 73 -4.96 -9.37 -11.74
N ALA A 74 -5.61 -8.82 -12.77
CA ALA A 74 -4.91 -7.91 -13.68
C ALA A 74 -4.57 -6.57 -13.01
N GLY A 75 -5.34 -6.13 -12.01
CA GLY A 75 -4.96 -5.00 -11.15
C GLY A 75 -3.67 -5.27 -10.38
N MET A 76 -3.56 -6.44 -9.73
CA MET A 76 -2.34 -6.82 -9.03
C MET A 76 -1.16 -6.98 -9.99
N ALA A 77 -1.31 -7.75 -11.07
CA ALA A 77 -0.21 -8.09 -11.98
C ALA A 77 0.27 -6.90 -12.84
N TYR A 78 -0.66 -6.11 -13.40
CA TYR A 78 -0.34 -5.10 -14.40
C TYR A 78 -0.45 -3.65 -13.90
N VAL A 79 -0.97 -3.45 -12.68
CA VAL A 79 -0.98 -2.12 -12.05
C VAL A 79 -0.03 -2.08 -10.86
N VAL A 80 -0.24 -2.93 -9.85
CA VAL A 80 0.53 -2.89 -8.59
C VAL A 80 1.95 -3.43 -8.77
N MET A 81 2.10 -4.64 -9.29
CA MET A 81 3.37 -5.32 -9.49
C MET A 81 4.11 -4.87 -10.76
N TYR A 82 3.50 -4.04 -11.59
CA TYR A 82 4.12 -3.58 -12.81
C TYR A 82 5.19 -2.54 -12.49
N SER A 83 6.47 -2.92 -12.58
CA SER A 83 7.62 -2.12 -12.15
C SER A 83 7.63 -0.69 -12.72
N LYS A 84 7.13 -0.48 -13.94
CA LYS A 84 7.05 0.85 -14.57
C LYS A 84 6.09 1.82 -13.87
N ASN A 85 5.15 1.31 -13.07
CA ASN A 85 4.28 2.16 -12.25
C ASN A 85 4.95 2.54 -10.93
N GLU A 86 6.04 1.87 -10.54
CA GLU A 86 6.87 2.17 -9.37
C GLU A 86 6.02 2.29 -8.09
N ILE A 87 5.03 1.42 -7.91
CA ILE A 87 4.17 1.39 -6.71
C ILE A 87 4.84 0.58 -5.61
N ILE A 88 5.36 -0.60 -5.98
CA ILE A 88 6.05 -1.54 -5.10
C ILE A 88 7.56 -1.47 -5.36
N ASP A 89 8.34 -1.72 -4.32
CA ASP A 89 9.80 -1.85 -4.40
C ASP A 89 10.19 -3.07 -5.25
N PRO A 90 10.92 -2.89 -6.38
CA PRO A 90 11.33 -4.00 -7.22
C PRO A 90 12.41 -4.90 -6.60
N ASP A 91 13.13 -4.40 -5.59
CA ASP A 91 14.26 -5.09 -4.97
C ASP A 91 13.86 -5.81 -3.66
N ALA A 92 12.62 -5.62 -3.19
CA ALA A 92 12.10 -6.27 -1.99
C ALA A 92 11.50 -7.65 -2.28
N ASP A 93 11.71 -8.61 -1.38
CA ASP A 93 11.10 -9.94 -1.44
C ASP A 93 9.61 -9.95 -0.99
N THR A 94 9.09 -8.80 -0.54
CA THR A 94 7.72 -8.64 -0.07
C THR A 94 7.04 -7.41 -0.68
N LEU A 95 5.72 -7.26 -0.48
CA LEU A 95 4.94 -6.15 -1.03
C LEU A 95 5.18 -4.83 -0.27
N GLU A 96 6.35 -4.24 -0.47
CA GLU A 96 6.76 -2.96 0.13
C GLU A 96 6.55 -1.79 -0.82
N LEU A 97 6.26 -0.60 -0.30
CA LEU A 97 6.12 0.59 -1.14
C LEU A 97 7.47 0.96 -1.75
N HIS A 98 7.46 1.34 -3.02
CA HIS A 98 8.67 1.79 -3.72
C HIS A 98 9.39 2.89 -2.90
N PRO A 99 10.75 2.87 -2.78
CA PRO A 99 11.50 3.79 -1.91
C PRO A 99 11.17 5.27 -2.10
N LYS A 100 10.91 5.68 -3.35
CA LYS A 100 10.44 7.03 -3.69
C LYS A 100 9.21 7.47 -2.90
N HIS A 101 8.26 6.57 -2.62
CA HIS A 101 7.03 6.90 -1.89
C HIS A 101 7.30 7.09 -0.40
N VAL A 102 8.22 6.30 0.17
CA VAL A 102 8.71 6.48 1.54
C VAL A 102 9.43 7.83 1.67
N GLN A 103 10.34 8.14 0.74
CA GLN A 103 11.05 9.41 0.70
C GLN A 103 10.08 10.59 0.55
N ASN A 104 9.14 10.52 -0.39
CA ASN A 104 8.13 11.56 -0.58
C ASN A 104 7.28 11.81 0.67
N ALA A 105 6.98 10.75 1.44
CA ALA A 105 6.24 10.89 2.70
C ALA A 105 7.08 11.60 3.77
N GLN A 106 8.37 11.28 3.87
CA GLN A 106 9.31 11.95 4.76
C GLN A 106 9.48 13.43 4.37
N ASP A 107 9.71 13.73 3.10
CA ASP A 107 9.86 15.10 2.61
C ASP A 107 8.57 15.92 2.82
N ALA A 108 7.41 15.31 2.62
CA ALA A 108 6.13 15.94 2.92
C ALA A 108 5.97 16.23 4.41
N GLU A 109 6.46 15.34 5.28
CA GLU A 109 6.47 15.57 6.72
C GLU A 109 7.41 16.71 7.11
N ARG A 110 8.66 16.70 6.63
CA ARG A 110 9.65 17.77 6.82
C ARG A 110 9.09 19.11 6.38
N TRP A 111 8.46 19.18 5.20
CA TRP A 111 7.81 20.40 4.73
C TRP A 111 6.70 20.86 5.66
N ARG A 112 5.79 19.96 6.07
CA ARG A 112 4.72 20.32 7.02
C ARG A 112 5.28 20.82 8.34
N TYR A 113 6.40 20.26 8.81
CA TYR A 113 7.09 20.68 10.02
C TYR A 113 7.62 22.10 9.87
N ILE A 114 8.47 22.33 8.87
CA ILE A 114 9.08 23.63 8.58
C ILE A 114 7.99 24.69 8.40
N ARG A 115 6.93 24.40 7.63
CA ARG A 115 5.84 25.36 7.35
C ARG A 115 5.20 25.94 8.62
N ARG A 116 5.18 25.20 9.73
CA ARG A 116 4.66 25.70 11.03
C ARG A 116 5.63 26.64 11.76
N LYS A 117 6.90 26.66 11.34
CA LYS A 117 8.02 27.36 11.98
C LYS A 117 8.64 28.44 11.07
N LEU A 118 8.07 28.64 9.88
CA LEU A 118 8.52 29.66 8.93
C LEU A 118 8.09 31.04 9.41
N CYS A 119 9.06 31.95 9.46
CA CYS A 119 8.82 33.38 9.54
C CYS A 119 9.19 34.04 8.22
N LEU A 120 8.28 34.86 7.70
CA LEU A 120 8.46 35.62 6.47
C LEU A 120 8.69 37.08 6.82
N THR A 121 9.82 37.63 6.39
CA THR A 121 10.15 39.05 6.56
C THR A 121 10.15 39.72 5.19
N GLY A 122 9.22 40.65 4.97
CA GLY A 122 9.11 41.36 3.69
C GLY A 122 10.27 42.31 3.46
N ASN A 123 10.76 42.37 2.21
CA ASN A 123 11.85 43.27 1.81
C ASN A 123 11.34 44.56 1.12
N GLY A 124 10.03 44.82 1.19
CA GLY A 124 9.40 46.05 0.66
C GLY A 124 9.26 46.12 -0.87
N ASN A 125 9.80 45.16 -1.62
CA ASN A 125 9.77 45.12 -3.10
C ASN A 125 8.95 43.94 -3.66
N GLY A 126 8.12 43.31 -2.82
CA GLY A 126 7.37 42.10 -3.17
C GLY A 126 8.12 40.78 -2.94
N ALA A 127 9.43 40.83 -2.60
CA ALA A 127 10.16 39.67 -2.11
C ALA A 127 10.11 39.57 -0.58
N CYS A 128 10.32 38.37 -0.04
CA CYS A 128 10.50 38.14 1.39
C CYS A 128 11.72 37.26 1.67
N ALA A 129 12.38 37.51 2.78
CA ALA A 129 13.28 36.55 3.40
C ALA A 129 12.45 35.53 4.17
N MET A 130 12.81 34.26 4.02
CA MET A 130 12.20 33.15 4.74
C MET A 130 13.21 32.60 5.74
N GLN A 131 12.85 32.61 7.02
CA GLN A 131 13.67 32.07 8.10
C GLN A 131 12.92 30.91 8.75
N ALA A 132 13.55 29.75 8.84
CA ALA A 132 13.09 28.68 9.72
C ALA A 132 13.60 28.99 11.13
N ILE A 133 12.70 29.37 12.04
CA ILE A 133 13.07 29.78 13.40
C ILE A 133 12.87 28.59 14.34
N ASN A 134 13.81 28.40 15.29
CA ASN A 134 13.76 27.36 16.31
C ASN A 134 13.71 25.93 15.76
N LEU A 135 14.57 25.59 14.80
CA LEU A 135 14.94 24.18 14.62
C LEU A 135 15.73 23.78 15.89
N PRO A 136 15.23 22.87 16.74
CA PRO A 136 15.98 22.37 17.87
C PRO A 136 17.19 21.59 17.35
N ALA A 137 18.36 22.20 17.39
CA ALA A 137 19.58 21.45 17.25
C ALA A 137 20.69 22.16 18.01
N ALA A 138 21.27 21.44 18.97
CA ALA A 138 22.67 21.57 19.28
C ALA A 138 23.43 21.12 18.02
N ILE A 139 23.60 22.04 17.07
CA ILE A 139 24.33 21.78 15.83
C ILE A 139 25.83 21.76 16.20
N PRO A 140 26.55 20.64 16.03
CA PRO A 140 27.96 20.55 16.40
C PRO A 140 28.89 21.34 15.46
N GLY A 141 28.40 21.80 14.31
CA GLY A 141 29.11 22.66 13.36
C GLY A 141 28.32 22.86 12.07
N TRP A 142 28.71 23.85 11.24
CA TRP A 142 28.14 24.03 9.90
C TRP A 142 28.71 22.98 8.94
N PRO A 143 27.89 22.43 8.02
CA PRO A 143 28.34 21.46 7.03
C PRO A 143 29.27 22.10 5.99
N GLU A 144 30.07 21.26 5.34
CA GLU A 144 30.89 21.68 4.19
C GLU A 144 29.99 22.15 3.03
N PRO A 145 30.48 23.08 2.18
CA PRO A 145 29.76 23.49 0.97
C PRO A 145 29.38 22.26 0.12
N GLY A 146 28.09 22.15 -0.21
CA GLY A 146 27.52 21.02 -0.95
C GLY A 146 26.77 19.99 -0.08
N GLN A 147 27.00 19.97 1.23
CA GLN A 147 26.32 19.07 2.17
C GLN A 147 25.14 19.73 2.91
N VAL A 148 24.86 21.00 2.59
CA VAL A 148 23.87 21.82 3.30
C VAL A 148 22.47 21.21 3.26
N ALA A 149 22.07 20.59 2.15
CA ALA A 149 20.73 20.00 2.01
C ALA A 149 20.53 18.79 2.93
N GLU A 150 21.41 17.80 2.86
CA GLU A 150 21.38 16.60 3.71
C GLU A 150 21.47 16.96 5.20
N PHE A 151 22.33 17.93 5.52
CA PHE A 151 22.46 18.46 6.86
C PHE A 151 21.15 19.09 7.37
N CYS A 152 20.49 19.91 6.56
CA CYS A 152 19.21 20.53 6.92
C CYS A 152 18.13 19.46 7.14
N ASP A 153 18.02 18.49 6.24
CA ASP A 153 17.07 17.39 6.35
C ASP A 153 17.25 16.60 7.65
N ALA A 154 18.50 16.24 7.99
CA ALA A 154 18.82 15.56 9.25
C ALA A 154 18.46 16.39 10.48
N ALA A 155 18.69 17.71 10.45
CA ALA A 155 18.32 18.60 11.54
C ALA A 155 16.80 18.70 11.72
N ILE A 156 16.04 18.70 10.62
CA ILE A 156 14.57 18.71 10.67
C ILE A 156 14.04 17.37 11.21
N ASP A 157 14.63 16.25 10.80
CA ASP A 157 14.24 14.92 11.29
C ASP A 157 14.48 14.78 12.80
N ALA A 158 15.63 15.25 13.29
CA ALA A 158 15.93 15.28 14.72
C ALA A 158 14.89 16.14 15.47
N ALA A 159 14.55 17.31 14.93
CA ALA A 159 13.55 18.18 15.51
C ALA A 159 12.15 17.56 15.59
N ILE A 160 11.74 16.83 14.54
CA ILE A 160 10.48 16.10 14.54
C ILE A 160 10.50 15.00 15.61
N ALA A 161 11.61 14.28 15.76
CA ALA A 161 11.77 13.23 16.76
C ALA A 161 11.67 13.78 18.18
N ASP A 162 12.33 14.90 18.47
CA ASP A 162 12.29 15.58 19.78
C ASP A 162 10.88 16.06 20.12
N ASP A 163 10.19 16.71 19.19
CA ASP A 163 8.81 17.17 19.40
C ASP A 163 7.85 15.98 19.67
N ARG A 164 8.06 14.84 18.99
CA ARG A 164 7.28 13.61 19.23
C ARG A 164 7.58 12.99 20.59
N ALA A 165 8.84 12.99 21.02
CA ALA A 165 9.23 12.50 22.34
C ALA A 165 8.62 13.36 23.45
N ALA A 166 8.76 14.69 23.34
CA ALA A 166 8.17 15.64 24.29
C ALA A 166 6.63 15.56 24.33
N ALA A 167 5.97 15.23 23.22
CA ALA A 167 4.51 15.02 23.20
C ALA A 167 4.09 13.74 23.95
N LYS A 168 4.87 12.66 23.84
CA LYS A 168 4.60 11.40 24.57
C LYS A 168 4.76 11.54 26.08
N GLU A 169 5.69 12.37 26.55
CA GLU A 169 5.89 12.63 27.98
C GLU A 169 4.74 13.46 28.61
N ARG A 170 3.90 14.08 27.78
CA ARG A 170 2.76 14.92 28.22
C ARG A 170 1.42 14.19 28.24
N THR A 171 1.37 12.94 27.77
CA THR A 171 0.17 12.08 27.71
C THR A 171 0.29 10.94 28.71
#